data_AF-A0A0G2IXR5-F1
#
_entry.id   AF-A0A0G2IXR5-F1
#
_cell.length_a   1.000
_cell.length_b   1.000
_cell.length_c   1.000
_cell.angle_alpha   90.00
_cell.angle_beta   90.00
_cell.angle_gamma   90.00
#
_symmetry.space_group_name_H-M   'P 1'
#
loop_
_entity.id
_entity.type
_entity.pdbx_description
1 polymer ?
#
loop_
_entity_poly.entity_id
_entity_poly.type
_entity_poly.pdbx_seq_one_letter_code
_entity_poly.pdbx_strand_id
1 'polypeptide(L)'
;MHLRSFASFARPRISSTYVRSSSSCFPYLRNRFILQSQQQYQRQRGQQFFHSTKLLYPEGKTSDPTHYVNRAEKPEYGFGTLWDDESQPVVAIEESLKDDKLKTDKTWGFVVYRCTYNDEDAWQEMLDLICSHMEGYLMMEGGEEFWDRHELIVMDDKAQLDGVSSHVVRDHFNRFVQNEMDKLPKLPESEREEESIRKQIVSTTRYNFCLFVDDISLESIKHMTEPVIKLLCREWGPLPAQEREYTVHPDFEDGKTADENEDVGWRYIDVLSCFEFYDKLHGSGKWALHYARPPYWSYHNIHDVPGFWRNKEKGGNTDANNSDKP
;
A
#
# COMPACT_ATOMS: atom_id res chain seq x y z
N MET A 1 -14.75 55.85 -35.30
CA MET A 1 -13.34 55.39 -35.30
C MET A 1 -12.81 55.44 -33.87
N HIS A 2 -12.18 54.34 -33.43
CA HIS A 2 -11.35 54.11 -32.22
C HIS A 2 -11.98 54.31 -30.82
N LEU A 3 -12.23 53.29 -29.97
CA LEU A 3 -11.44 52.23 -29.29
C LEU A 3 -10.59 52.66 -28.06
N ARG A 4 -10.99 52.08 -26.91
CA ARG A 4 -10.25 51.59 -25.72
C ARG A 4 -9.70 52.59 -24.67
N SER A 5 -10.15 52.44 -23.42
CA SER A 5 -9.42 51.68 -22.39
C SER A 5 -10.10 51.83 -21.01
N PHE A 6 -10.60 50.73 -20.44
CA PHE A 6 -10.74 50.55 -19.00
C PHE A 6 -10.28 49.13 -18.67
N ALA A 7 -9.13 49.02 -18.02
CA ALA A 7 -8.62 47.77 -17.47
C ALA A 7 -9.26 47.56 -16.09
N SER A 8 -10.09 46.54 -15.98
CA SER A 8 -10.59 45.98 -14.72
C SER A 8 -9.63 44.87 -14.27
N PHE A 9 -9.11 44.98 -13.06
CA PHE A 9 -8.32 43.94 -12.41
C PHE A 9 -9.22 42.75 -12.04
N ALA A 10 -9.17 41.69 -12.83
CA ALA A 10 -9.73 40.39 -12.48
C ALA A 10 -8.72 39.62 -11.60
N ARG A 11 -9.18 39.18 -10.41
CA ARG A 11 -8.47 38.23 -9.55
C ARG A 11 -8.45 36.84 -10.20
N PRO A 12 -7.34 36.08 -10.15
CA PRO A 12 -7.34 34.70 -10.61
C PRO A 12 -8.14 33.81 -9.65
N ARG A 13 -9.15 33.12 -10.18
CA ARG A 13 -9.76 31.94 -9.54
C ARG A 13 -8.76 30.79 -9.64
N ILE A 14 -8.36 30.26 -8.50
CA ILE A 14 -7.61 29.01 -8.40
C ILE A 14 -8.56 27.88 -8.84
N SER A 15 -8.15 27.18 -9.90
CA SER A 15 -8.90 26.10 -10.52
C SER A 15 -8.85 24.86 -9.63
N SER A 16 -10.03 24.32 -9.33
CA SER A 16 -10.24 22.99 -8.73
C SER A 16 -9.57 21.94 -9.62
N THR A 17 -8.63 21.17 -9.06
CA THR A 17 -8.09 19.97 -9.69
C THR A 17 -9.15 18.86 -9.67
N TYR A 18 -9.20 18.09 -10.75
CA TYR A 18 -10.14 17.01 -10.99
C TYR A 18 -9.82 15.82 -10.08
N VAL A 19 -10.72 15.50 -9.14
CA VAL A 19 -10.74 14.18 -8.48
C VAL A 19 -11.60 13.27 -9.36
N ARG A 20 -10.99 12.28 -10.02
CA ARG A 20 -11.76 11.21 -10.67
C ARG A 20 -12.03 10.12 -9.63
N SER A 21 -13.28 10.02 -9.18
CA SER A 21 -13.77 8.82 -8.48
C SER A 21 -14.02 7.75 -9.54
N SER A 22 -13.22 6.68 -9.55
CA SER A 22 -13.42 5.54 -10.45
C SER A 22 -14.29 4.49 -9.76
N SER A 23 -15.58 4.76 -9.63
CA SER A 23 -16.56 3.82 -9.04
C SER A 23 -17.00 2.71 -10.00
N SER A 24 -16.17 2.35 -11.00
CA SER A 24 -16.49 1.30 -11.97
C SER A 24 -15.24 0.51 -12.37
N CYS A 25 -14.74 -0.32 -11.46
CA CYS A 25 -13.83 -1.39 -11.87
C CYS A 25 -14.61 -2.40 -12.74
N PHE A 26 -14.00 -2.79 -13.86
CA PHE A 26 -14.65 -3.36 -15.04
C PHE A 26 -15.36 -4.70 -14.78
N PRO A 27 -16.68 -4.83 -15.06
CA PRO A 27 -17.45 -6.02 -14.68
C PRO A 27 -17.17 -7.29 -15.51
N TYR A 28 -16.47 -7.20 -16.65
CA TYR A 28 -16.33 -8.30 -17.60
C TYR A 28 -15.08 -9.19 -17.43
N LEU A 29 -14.12 -8.81 -16.58
CA LEU A 29 -12.96 -9.66 -16.23
C LEU A 29 -13.11 -10.33 -14.84
N ARG A 30 -14.22 -10.01 -14.14
CA ARG A 30 -14.49 -10.25 -12.71
C ARG A 30 -14.38 -11.71 -12.23
N ASN A 31 -14.79 -12.71 -13.01
CA ASN A 31 -14.85 -14.10 -12.52
C ASN A 31 -13.68 -15.00 -12.97
N ARG A 32 -12.92 -14.62 -14.00
CA ARG A 32 -11.88 -15.50 -14.57
C ARG A 32 -10.49 -15.24 -13.98
N PHE A 33 -10.21 -13.99 -13.62
CA PHE A 33 -8.93 -13.60 -13.02
C PHE A 33 -8.83 -14.01 -11.55
N ILE A 34 -9.90 -13.85 -10.76
CA ILE A 34 -9.94 -14.24 -9.33
C ILE A 34 -9.58 -15.72 -9.15
N LEU A 35 -10.10 -16.62 -9.99
CA LEU A 35 -9.81 -18.05 -9.88
C LEU A 35 -8.41 -18.43 -10.38
N GLN A 36 -7.87 -17.73 -11.39
CA GLN A 36 -6.58 -18.05 -11.98
C GLN A 36 -5.41 -17.52 -11.14
N SER A 37 -5.51 -16.30 -10.61
CA SER A 37 -4.54 -15.77 -9.65
C SER A 37 -4.50 -16.61 -8.38
N GLN A 38 -5.67 -17.02 -7.87
CA GLN A 38 -5.82 -17.89 -6.70
C GLN A 38 -5.21 -19.30 -6.92
N GLN A 39 -5.40 -19.91 -8.09
CA GLN A 39 -4.80 -21.23 -8.38
C GLN A 39 -3.30 -21.18 -8.65
N GLN A 40 -2.78 -20.11 -9.28
CA GLN A 40 -1.34 -19.94 -9.46
C GLN A 40 -0.63 -19.69 -8.12
N TYR A 41 -1.19 -18.83 -7.27
CA TYR A 41 -0.69 -18.59 -5.91
C TYR A 41 -0.62 -19.87 -5.08
N GLN A 42 -1.70 -20.67 -5.07
CA GLN A 42 -1.74 -21.93 -4.32
C GLN A 42 -0.77 -23.00 -4.85
N ARG A 43 -0.58 -23.11 -6.17
CA ARG A 43 0.34 -24.09 -6.77
C ARG A 43 1.81 -23.75 -6.52
N GLN A 44 2.17 -22.47 -6.55
CA GLN A 44 3.55 -22.03 -6.33
C GLN A 44 3.99 -22.20 -4.87
N ARG A 45 3.09 -21.91 -3.92
CA ARG A 45 3.36 -22.10 -2.49
C ARG A 45 3.44 -23.57 -2.07
N GLY A 46 2.61 -24.43 -2.67
CA GLY A 46 2.66 -25.88 -2.45
C GLY A 46 4.00 -26.50 -2.87
N GLN A 47 4.58 -26.06 -3.99
CA GLN A 47 5.86 -26.60 -4.47
C GLN A 47 7.06 -26.16 -3.62
N GLN A 48 7.05 -24.93 -3.07
CA GLN A 48 8.11 -24.44 -2.18
C GLN A 48 8.10 -25.11 -0.80
N PHE A 49 6.93 -25.40 -0.23
CA PHE A 49 6.80 -26.10 1.05
C PHE A 49 7.34 -27.54 1.01
N PHE A 50 7.15 -28.26 -0.11
CA PHE A 50 7.66 -29.63 -0.29
C PHE A 50 9.19 -29.70 -0.43
N HIS A 51 9.86 -28.61 -0.85
CA HIS A 51 11.32 -28.56 -0.91
C HIS A 51 11.97 -28.16 0.43
N SER A 52 11.33 -27.28 1.21
CA SER A 52 11.87 -26.84 2.51
C SER A 52 11.73 -27.91 3.61
N THR A 53 10.61 -28.64 3.64
CA THR A 53 10.35 -29.67 4.68
C THR A 53 11.20 -30.94 4.53
N LYS A 54 11.68 -31.26 3.31
CA LYS A 54 12.60 -32.39 3.08
C LYS A 54 14.03 -32.15 3.58
N LEU A 55 14.42 -30.89 3.82
CA LEU A 55 15.76 -30.55 4.33
C LEU A 55 15.83 -30.52 5.86
N LEU A 56 14.70 -30.56 6.56
CA LEU A 56 14.65 -30.30 8.01
C LEU A 56 14.34 -31.52 8.90
N TYR A 57 13.92 -32.66 8.36
CA TYR A 57 13.66 -33.87 9.17
C TYR A 57 14.05 -35.17 8.44
N PRO A 58 15.10 -35.90 8.87
CA PRO A 58 15.25 -37.31 8.55
C PRO A 58 14.29 -38.14 9.44
N GLU A 59 13.60 -39.09 8.82
CA GLU A 59 12.60 -39.97 9.44
C GLU A 59 13.09 -40.70 10.71
N GLY A 60 12.24 -40.75 11.74
CA GLY A 60 12.51 -41.49 12.98
C GLY A 60 11.28 -41.74 13.88
N LYS A 61 10.57 -42.85 13.59
CA LYS A 61 9.90 -43.83 14.49
C LYS A 61 8.98 -43.39 15.66
N THR A 62 7.67 -43.72 15.51
CA THR A 62 6.71 -44.44 16.41
C THR A 62 7.10 -44.60 17.90
N SER A 63 6.27 -44.45 18.96
CA SER A 63 4.83 -44.67 19.28
C SER A 63 4.61 -44.08 20.70
N ASP A 64 3.45 -43.59 21.19
CA ASP A 64 2.20 -44.29 21.58
C ASP A 64 1.21 -43.22 22.15
N PRO A 65 -0.14 -43.42 22.12
CA PRO A 65 -1.12 -42.36 22.31
C PRO A 65 -1.83 -42.42 23.68
N THR A 66 -2.16 -41.29 24.29
CA THR A 66 -3.34 -41.19 25.15
C THR A 66 -3.85 -39.75 25.28
N HIS A 67 -5.17 -39.62 25.11
CA HIS A 67 -6.03 -38.50 25.48
C HIS A 67 -5.76 -37.13 24.85
N TYR A 68 -6.63 -36.71 23.92
CA TYR A 68 -7.54 -35.58 24.20
C TYR A 68 -8.74 -35.55 23.23
N VAL A 69 -9.83 -35.05 23.80
CA VAL A 69 -11.21 -34.98 23.35
C VAL A 69 -11.39 -34.23 22.02
N ASN A 70 -12.33 -34.73 21.20
CA ASN A 70 -12.87 -34.14 19.97
C ASN A 70 -13.04 -32.61 20.04
N ARG A 71 -12.22 -31.89 19.27
CA ARG A 71 -12.51 -30.55 18.76
C ARG A 71 -12.69 -30.70 17.26
N ALA A 72 -13.88 -30.35 16.76
CA ALA A 72 -14.24 -30.47 15.35
C ALA A 72 -13.11 -29.89 14.47
N GLU A 73 -12.59 -30.75 13.59
CA GLU A 73 -11.56 -30.42 12.60
C GLU A 73 -12.07 -29.29 11.71
N LYS A 74 -11.59 -28.06 11.93
CA LYS A 74 -11.59 -27.05 10.87
C LYS A 74 -10.62 -27.54 9.80
N PRO A 75 -11.01 -27.55 8.52
CA PRO A 75 -10.14 -28.07 7.48
C PRO A 75 -8.90 -27.15 7.37
N GLU A 76 -7.72 -27.76 7.46
CA GLU A 76 -6.42 -27.14 7.17
C GLU A 76 -6.36 -26.74 5.69
N TYR A 77 -6.99 -25.62 5.34
CA TYR A 77 -6.71 -24.91 4.09
C TYR A 77 -5.84 -23.70 4.43
N GLY A 78 -4.58 -23.79 4.00
CA GLY A 78 -3.51 -22.87 4.32
C GLY A 78 -3.74 -21.45 3.82
N PHE A 79 -4.18 -20.59 4.75
CA PHE A 79 -3.89 -19.16 4.81
C PHE A 79 -3.74 -18.66 6.25
N GLY A 80 -4.00 -19.51 7.26
CA GLY A 80 -4.16 -19.15 8.67
C GLY A 80 -2.88 -18.97 9.50
N THR A 81 -1.79 -18.44 8.94
CA THR A 81 -0.58 -18.11 9.73
C THR A 81 -0.02 -16.70 9.50
N LEU A 82 -0.74 -15.80 8.81
CA LEU A 82 -0.29 -14.41 8.61
C LEU A 82 -0.88 -13.39 9.60
N TRP A 83 -1.85 -13.81 10.39
CA TRP A 83 -2.40 -13.03 11.48
C TRP A 83 -1.66 -13.44 12.76
N ASP A 84 -1.05 -12.47 13.45
CA ASP A 84 -0.95 -12.62 14.90
C ASP A 84 -2.39 -12.81 15.39
N ASP A 85 -2.64 -13.84 16.20
CA ASP A 85 -3.94 -14.40 16.64
C ASP A 85 -4.93 -13.39 17.26
N GLU A 86 -4.60 -12.09 17.31
CA GLU A 86 -5.36 -11.04 17.98
C GLU A 86 -6.19 -10.12 17.07
N SER A 87 -5.91 -10.01 15.76
CA SER A 87 -6.73 -9.16 14.86
C SER A 87 -7.76 -10.00 14.10
N GLN A 88 -9.05 -9.79 14.40
CA GLN A 88 -10.12 -10.26 13.52
C GLN A 88 -10.10 -9.40 12.25
N PRO A 89 -10.00 -9.98 11.06
CA PRO A 89 -10.01 -9.21 9.82
C PRO A 89 -11.33 -8.44 9.69
N VAL A 90 -11.30 -7.33 8.94
CA VAL A 90 -12.46 -6.44 8.67
C VAL A 90 -12.84 -5.52 9.84
N VAL A 91 -12.35 -5.74 11.06
CA VAL A 91 -12.69 -4.90 12.23
C VAL A 91 -12.31 -3.44 11.99
N ALA A 92 -11.14 -3.16 11.40
CA ALA A 92 -10.75 -1.78 11.12
C ALA A 92 -11.68 -1.11 10.11
N ILE A 93 -12.14 -1.85 9.11
CA ILE A 93 -13.06 -1.35 8.10
C ILE A 93 -14.39 -1.05 8.77
N GLU A 94 -14.96 -2.00 9.52
CA GLU A 94 -16.19 -1.81 10.28
C GLU A 94 -16.08 -0.59 11.21
N GLU A 95 -15.01 -0.49 12.01
CA GLU A 95 -14.77 0.63 12.91
C GLU A 95 -14.64 1.96 12.18
N SER A 96 -13.94 2.00 11.04
CA SER A 96 -13.84 3.20 10.23
C SER A 96 -15.19 3.64 9.66
N LEU A 97 -16.08 2.68 9.38
CA LEU A 97 -17.37 2.88 8.75
C LEU A 97 -18.53 3.06 9.75
N LYS A 98 -18.32 2.74 11.04
CA LYS A 98 -19.27 2.99 12.14
C LYS A 98 -19.69 4.45 12.11
N ASP A 99 -20.99 4.67 12.26
CA ASP A 99 -21.57 6.01 12.19
C ASP A 99 -20.98 6.88 13.31
N ASP A 100 -20.37 8.00 12.93
CA ASP A 100 -19.97 9.03 13.87
C ASP A 100 -20.75 10.31 13.54
N LYS A 101 -20.90 11.17 14.54
CA LYS A 101 -21.67 12.42 14.43
C LYS A 101 -21.21 13.35 13.29
N LEU A 102 -20.04 13.11 12.69
CA LEU A 102 -19.40 14.00 11.72
C LEU A 102 -19.47 13.49 10.28
N LYS A 103 -19.53 12.18 10.03
CA LYS A 103 -19.44 11.64 8.67
C LYS A 103 -20.36 10.43 8.47
N THR A 104 -21.56 10.70 7.96
CA THR A 104 -22.59 9.67 7.71
C THR A 104 -22.40 8.90 6.41
N ASP A 105 -21.66 9.44 5.44
CA ASP A 105 -21.32 8.81 4.15
C ASP A 105 -19.82 8.54 4.06
N LYS A 106 -19.31 7.64 4.91
CA LYS A 106 -17.88 7.31 4.90
C LYS A 106 -17.58 6.28 3.83
N THR A 107 -16.54 6.51 3.06
CA THR A 107 -15.91 5.47 2.26
C THR A 107 -14.65 4.96 2.95
N TRP A 108 -14.24 3.73 2.62
CA TRP A 108 -12.96 3.15 3.02
C TRP A 108 -12.13 2.81 1.78
N GLY A 109 -10.84 2.53 1.97
CA GLY A 109 -9.89 2.31 0.88
C GLY A 109 -8.81 3.40 0.83
N PHE A 110 -7.74 3.13 0.10
CA PHE A 110 -6.57 4.00 0.03
C PHE A 110 -6.74 5.20 -0.90
N VAL A 111 -5.92 6.21 -0.65
CA VAL A 111 -5.57 7.20 -1.67
C VAL A 111 -4.29 6.72 -2.37
N VAL A 112 -4.31 6.67 -3.71
CA VAL A 112 -3.20 6.19 -4.53
C VAL A 112 -2.63 7.34 -5.35
N TYR A 113 -1.32 7.55 -5.24
CA TYR A 113 -0.59 8.57 -5.98
C TYR A 113 0.18 7.96 -7.14
N ARG A 114 -0.18 8.36 -8.36
CA ARG A 114 0.59 8.02 -9.57
C ARG A 114 1.76 8.99 -9.70
N CYS A 115 2.96 8.52 -9.40
CA CYS A 115 4.17 9.35 -9.41
C CYS A 115 5.11 9.03 -10.58
N THR A 116 4.74 8.07 -11.42
CA THR A 116 5.39 7.76 -12.69
C THR A 116 4.37 7.51 -13.78
N TYR A 117 4.74 7.88 -15.00
CA TYR A 117 3.89 7.84 -16.19
C TYR A 117 4.59 7.12 -17.34
N ASN A 118 5.56 6.27 -17.00
CA ASN A 118 6.44 5.58 -17.96
C ASN A 118 5.82 4.30 -18.53
N ASP A 119 4.84 3.71 -17.85
CA ASP A 119 4.16 2.48 -18.27
C ASP A 119 2.67 2.55 -17.92
N GLU A 120 1.80 2.65 -18.93
CA GLU A 120 0.35 2.72 -18.71
C GLU A 120 -0.26 1.34 -18.46
N ASP A 121 0.25 0.30 -19.11
CA ASP A 121 -0.30 -1.05 -18.96
C ASP A 121 -0.01 -1.58 -17.55
N ALA A 122 1.23 -1.41 -17.06
CA ALA A 122 1.59 -1.77 -15.69
C ALA A 122 0.83 -0.95 -14.65
N TRP A 123 0.52 0.32 -14.95
CA TRP A 123 -0.30 1.17 -14.08
C TRP A 123 -1.75 0.66 -13.96
N GLN A 124 -2.38 0.29 -15.08
CA GLN A 124 -3.72 -0.31 -15.04
C GLN A 124 -3.70 -1.66 -14.30
N GLU A 125 -2.69 -2.50 -14.56
CA GLU A 125 -2.53 -3.78 -13.86
C GLU A 125 -2.34 -3.60 -12.35
N MET A 126 -1.57 -2.59 -11.92
CA MET A 126 -1.40 -2.24 -10.50
C MET A 126 -2.74 -1.92 -9.83
N LEU A 127 -3.57 -1.06 -10.45
CA LEU A 127 -4.88 -0.71 -9.91
C LEU A 127 -5.83 -1.93 -9.86
N ASP A 128 -5.82 -2.74 -10.91
CA ASP A 128 -6.64 -3.96 -10.99
C ASP A 128 -6.23 -4.98 -9.92
N LEU A 129 -4.93 -5.16 -9.67
CA LEU A 129 -4.42 -6.02 -8.60
C LEU A 129 -4.87 -5.55 -7.21
N ILE A 130 -4.74 -4.25 -6.92
CA ILE A 130 -5.19 -3.68 -5.63
C ILE A 130 -6.70 -3.96 -5.44
N CYS A 131 -7.53 -3.55 -6.40
CA CYS A 131 -8.98 -3.65 -6.27
C CYS A 131 -9.46 -5.11 -6.22
N SER A 132 -9.03 -5.96 -7.15
CA SER A 132 -9.49 -7.35 -7.22
C SER A 132 -9.07 -8.16 -5.99
N HIS A 133 -7.89 -7.88 -5.44
CA HIS A 133 -7.40 -8.57 -4.25
C HIS A 133 -8.13 -8.11 -2.98
N MET A 134 -8.34 -6.80 -2.82
CA MET A 134 -9.12 -6.27 -1.72
C MET A 134 -10.58 -6.79 -1.74
N GLU A 135 -11.22 -6.85 -2.91
CA GLU A 135 -12.57 -7.44 -3.06
C GLU A 135 -12.57 -8.93 -2.68
N GLY A 136 -11.60 -9.70 -3.21
CA GLY A 136 -11.50 -11.13 -2.96
C GLY A 136 -11.26 -11.45 -1.49
N TYR A 137 -10.38 -10.70 -0.80
CA TYR A 137 -10.14 -10.87 0.64
C TYR A 137 -11.39 -10.55 1.46
N LEU A 138 -12.05 -9.44 1.15
CA LEU A 138 -13.26 -9.05 1.85
C LEU A 138 -14.37 -10.10 1.72
N MET A 139 -14.52 -10.72 0.54
CA MET A 139 -15.45 -11.84 0.32
C MET A 139 -15.08 -13.08 1.12
N MET A 140 -13.80 -13.40 1.27
CA MET A 140 -13.36 -14.56 2.05
C MET A 140 -13.61 -14.36 3.56
N GLU A 141 -13.49 -13.14 4.05
CA GLU A 141 -13.68 -12.78 5.45
C GLU A 141 -15.15 -12.43 5.80
N GLY A 142 -16.07 -12.59 4.84
CA GLY A 142 -17.51 -12.38 5.06
C GLY A 142 -17.90 -10.91 5.30
N GLY A 143 -17.16 -9.97 4.71
CA GLY A 143 -17.42 -8.54 4.78
C GLY A 143 -17.95 -7.95 3.47
N GLU A 144 -18.64 -8.74 2.64
CA GLU A 144 -19.04 -8.32 1.28
C GLU A 144 -19.83 -7.01 1.27
N GLU A 145 -20.62 -6.76 2.32
CA GLU A 145 -21.42 -5.54 2.49
C GLU A 145 -20.59 -4.26 2.55
N PHE A 146 -19.31 -4.35 2.92
CA PHE A 146 -18.45 -3.18 2.99
C PHE A 146 -17.96 -2.76 1.60
N TRP A 147 -17.99 -3.64 0.59
CA TRP A 147 -17.47 -3.34 -0.75
C TRP A 147 -18.21 -2.17 -1.41
N ASP A 148 -19.51 -2.04 -1.17
CA ASP A 148 -20.33 -0.93 -1.71
C ASP A 148 -19.84 0.46 -1.25
N ARG A 149 -19.06 0.51 -0.16
CA ARG A 149 -18.44 1.73 0.40
C ARG A 149 -16.92 1.79 0.16
N HIS A 150 -16.36 0.85 -0.60
CA HIS A 150 -14.97 0.89 -1.00
C HIS A 150 -14.75 1.96 -2.06
N GLU A 151 -13.75 2.81 -1.85
CA GLU A 151 -13.34 3.84 -2.78
C GLU A 151 -11.82 3.98 -2.77
N LEU A 152 -11.20 3.60 -3.89
CA LEU A 152 -9.82 3.89 -4.20
C LEU A 152 -9.74 5.29 -4.83
N ILE A 153 -9.20 6.27 -4.10
CA ILE A 153 -9.04 7.62 -4.64
C ILE A 153 -7.72 7.69 -5.40
N VAL A 154 -7.81 7.90 -6.72
CA VAL A 154 -6.61 8.02 -7.57
C VAL A 154 -6.24 9.49 -7.76
N MET A 155 -5.02 9.84 -7.34
CA MET A 155 -4.37 11.12 -7.60
C MET A 155 -3.47 10.97 -8.83
N ASP A 156 -4.01 11.33 -9.99
CA ASP A 156 -3.36 11.26 -11.30
C ASP A 156 -3.32 12.68 -11.90
N ASP A 157 -2.17 13.33 -11.73
CA ASP A 157 -1.85 14.65 -12.29
C ASP A 157 -0.38 14.67 -12.68
N LYS A 158 -0.09 14.24 -13.90
CA LYS A 158 1.27 14.18 -14.44
C LYS A 158 2.04 15.49 -14.28
N ALA A 159 1.39 16.65 -14.41
CA ALA A 159 2.07 17.93 -14.32
C ALA A 159 2.59 18.23 -12.89
N GLN A 160 1.96 17.64 -11.88
CA GLN A 160 2.30 17.88 -10.47
C GLN A 160 2.97 16.69 -9.78
N LEU A 161 2.84 15.48 -10.31
CA LEU A 161 3.21 14.24 -9.63
C LEU A 161 4.27 13.42 -10.37
N ASP A 162 4.61 13.71 -11.63
CA ASP A 162 5.64 12.94 -12.35
C ASP A 162 7.03 13.13 -11.73
N GLY A 163 7.64 12.04 -11.26
CA GLY A 163 8.97 12.01 -10.67
C GLY A 163 9.12 12.70 -9.30
N VAL A 164 8.01 12.97 -8.60
CA VAL A 164 8.07 13.64 -7.29
C VAL A 164 8.56 12.72 -6.17
N SER A 165 9.15 13.31 -5.12
CA SER A 165 9.61 12.57 -3.95
C SER A 165 8.47 12.21 -2.99
N SER A 166 8.74 11.26 -2.09
CA SER A 166 7.83 10.88 -0.99
C SER A 166 7.42 12.09 -0.13
N HIS A 167 8.32 13.05 0.11
CA HIS A 167 8.01 14.27 0.84
C HIS A 167 6.94 15.13 0.13
N VAL A 168 7.04 15.28 -1.19
CA VAL A 168 6.07 16.06 -1.98
C VAL A 168 4.70 15.39 -1.98
N VAL A 169 4.64 14.06 -2.10
CA VAL A 169 3.38 13.33 -1.98
C VAL A 169 2.79 13.45 -0.58
N ARG A 170 3.62 13.39 0.47
CA ARG A 170 3.16 13.61 1.85
C ARG A 170 2.55 15.01 2.02
N ASP A 171 3.12 16.04 1.38
CA ASP A 171 2.53 17.40 1.39
C ASP A 171 1.19 17.45 0.64
N HIS A 172 1.06 16.74 -0.49
CA HIS A 172 -0.21 16.65 -1.21
C HIS A 172 -1.26 15.88 -0.40
N PHE A 173 -0.87 14.78 0.24
CA PHE A 173 -1.75 13.98 1.07
C PHE A 173 -2.20 14.73 2.31
N ASN A 174 -1.31 15.46 2.98
CA ASN A 174 -1.67 16.34 4.09
C ASN A 174 -2.74 17.37 3.69
N ARG A 175 -2.61 17.99 2.50
CA ARG A 175 -3.63 18.92 1.98
C ARG A 175 -4.95 18.23 1.66
N PHE A 176 -4.90 17.03 1.07
CA PHE A 176 -6.09 16.21 0.84
C PHE A 176 -6.83 15.93 2.15
N VAL A 177 -6.13 15.45 3.17
CA VAL A 177 -6.71 15.13 4.48
C VAL A 177 -7.28 16.39 5.13
N GLN A 178 -6.57 17.52 5.09
CA GLN A 178 -7.09 18.79 5.62
C GLN A 178 -8.39 19.21 4.92
N ASN A 179 -8.42 19.14 3.59
CA ASN A 179 -9.62 19.47 2.82
C ASN A 179 -10.80 18.55 3.15
N GLU A 180 -10.55 17.26 3.42
CA GLU A 180 -11.57 16.31 3.87
C GLU A 180 -12.08 16.66 5.28
N MET A 181 -11.18 17.04 6.19
CA MET A 181 -11.57 17.44 7.56
C MET A 181 -12.33 18.76 7.59
N ASP A 182 -12.02 19.69 6.71
CA ASP A 182 -12.70 21.00 6.58
C ASP A 182 -14.15 20.85 6.08
N LYS A 183 -14.47 19.75 5.39
CA LYS A 183 -15.84 19.42 4.93
C LYS A 183 -16.72 18.88 6.05
N LEU A 184 -16.13 18.40 7.16
CA LEU A 184 -16.90 17.84 8.26
C LEU A 184 -17.69 18.95 8.98
N PRO A 185 -18.94 18.69 9.38
CA PRO A 185 -19.75 19.66 10.12
C PRO A 185 -19.04 20.05 11.41
N LYS A 186 -19.23 21.31 11.83
CA LYS A 186 -18.82 21.74 13.17
C LYS A 186 -19.91 21.35 14.15
N LEU A 187 -19.52 20.75 15.28
CA LEU A 187 -20.46 20.48 16.36
C LEU A 187 -20.61 21.74 17.22
N PRO A 188 -21.67 21.82 18.05
CA PRO A 188 -21.81 22.92 19.00
C PRO A 188 -20.61 22.99 19.94
N GLU A 189 -20.17 24.20 20.31
CA GLU A 189 -18.99 24.45 21.16
C GLU A 189 -19.05 23.77 22.54
N SER A 190 -20.25 23.36 22.98
CA SER A 190 -20.46 22.54 24.17
C SER A 190 -19.97 21.09 24.05
N GLU A 191 -19.73 20.60 22.84
CA GLU A 191 -19.29 19.23 22.58
C GLU A 191 -17.76 19.12 22.61
N ARG A 192 -17.23 18.91 23.82
CA ARG A 192 -15.80 18.60 24.05
C ARG A 192 -15.28 17.38 23.28
N GLU A 193 -16.18 16.56 22.74
CA GLU A 193 -15.86 15.35 21.98
C GLU A 193 -15.47 15.65 20.53
N GLU A 194 -15.82 16.82 19.95
CA GLU A 194 -15.55 17.09 18.51
C GLU A 194 -14.07 16.92 18.16
N GLU A 195 -13.18 17.52 18.95
CA GLU A 195 -11.74 17.44 18.76
C GLU A 195 -11.23 16.00 18.86
N SER A 196 -11.80 15.21 19.78
CA SER A 196 -11.46 13.80 19.94
C SER A 196 -11.91 12.96 18.74
N ILE A 197 -13.13 13.19 18.24
CA ILE A 197 -13.68 12.48 17.08
C ILE A 197 -12.86 12.83 15.83
N ARG A 198 -12.54 14.10 15.61
CA ARG A 198 -11.70 14.53 14.48
C ARG A 198 -10.31 13.88 14.53
N LYS A 199 -9.67 13.83 15.70
CA LYS A 199 -8.40 13.10 15.88
C LYS A 199 -8.53 11.62 15.55
N GLN A 200 -9.59 10.97 16.01
CA GLN A 200 -9.86 9.57 15.70
C GLN A 200 -10.01 9.36 14.19
N ILE A 201 -10.80 10.18 13.50
CA ILE A 201 -10.98 10.11 12.04
C ILE A 201 -9.63 10.24 11.33
N VAL A 202 -8.82 11.25 11.67
CA VAL A 202 -7.51 11.49 11.05
C VAL A 202 -6.53 10.33 11.28
N SER A 203 -6.65 9.62 12.40
CA SER A 203 -5.83 8.45 12.73
C SER A 203 -6.25 7.16 12.02
N THR A 204 -7.42 7.14 11.37
CA THR A 204 -7.83 5.96 10.58
C THR A 204 -6.93 5.77 9.35
N THR A 205 -6.82 4.53 8.89
CA THR A 205 -5.93 4.17 7.78
C THR A 205 -6.09 5.07 6.55
N ARG A 206 -7.34 5.34 6.14
CA ARG A 206 -7.68 6.18 4.98
C ARG A 206 -7.03 7.58 5.01
N TYR A 207 -6.86 8.14 6.20
CA TYR A 207 -6.38 9.51 6.39
C TYR A 207 -4.94 9.57 6.94
N ASN A 208 -4.39 8.46 7.38
CA ASN A 208 -3.01 8.40 7.88
C ASN A 208 -2.03 7.75 6.90
N PHE A 209 -2.51 6.94 5.94
CA PHE A 209 -1.67 6.25 4.97
C PHE A 209 -2.16 6.42 3.54
N CYS A 210 -1.23 6.56 2.61
CA CYS A 210 -1.51 6.54 1.18
C CYS A 210 -0.56 5.60 0.45
N LEU A 211 -1.00 5.12 -0.71
CA LEU A 211 -0.17 4.34 -1.62
C LEU A 211 0.54 5.27 -2.60
N PHE A 212 1.82 5.04 -2.83
CA PHE A 212 2.69 5.81 -3.71
C PHE A 212 3.24 4.85 -4.76
N VAL A 213 2.95 5.13 -6.03
CA VAL A 213 3.39 4.28 -7.16
C VAL A 213 4.50 5.00 -7.91
N ASP A 214 5.71 4.46 -7.80
CA ASP A 214 6.89 4.91 -8.55
C ASP A 214 7.33 3.90 -9.61
N ASP A 215 8.47 4.20 -10.24
CA ASP A 215 9.02 3.37 -11.30
C ASP A 215 9.29 1.94 -10.82
N ILE A 216 9.81 1.74 -9.59
CA ILE A 216 10.06 0.40 -9.05
C ILE A 216 8.74 -0.35 -8.86
N SER A 217 7.69 0.32 -8.36
CA SER A 217 6.37 -0.29 -8.24
C SER A 217 5.82 -0.77 -9.58
N LEU A 218 5.88 0.05 -10.64
CA LEU A 218 5.41 -0.39 -11.96
C LEU A 218 6.29 -1.47 -12.58
N GLU A 219 7.61 -1.36 -12.46
CA GLU A 219 8.55 -2.36 -12.96
C GLU A 219 8.39 -3.72 -12.24
N SER A 220 8.04 -3.70 -10.95
CA SER A 220 7.88 -4.92 -10.15
C SER A 220 6.82 -5.87 -10.71
N ILE A 221 5.80 -5.35 -11.42
CA ILE A 221 4.78 -6.15 -12.12
C ILE A 221 5.42 -7.17 -13.08
N LYS A 222 6.52 -6.80 -13.74
CA LYS A 222 7.22 -7.65 -14.72
C LYS A 222 8.37 -8.44 -14.11
N HIS A 223 8.96 -7.94 -13.03
CA HIS A 223 10.23 -8.43 -12.52
C HIS A 223 10.12 -9.22 -11.20
N MET A 224 9.00 -9.12 -10.50
CA MET A 224 8.76 -9.81 -9.22
C MET A 224 7.58 -10.76 -9.34
N THR A 225 7.66 -11.88 -8.61
CA THR A 225 6.51 -12.79 -8.45
C THR A 225 5.40 -12.11 -7.64
N GLU A 226 5.79 -11.31 -6.66
CA GLU A 226 4.91 -10.52 -5.80
C GLU A 226 5.25 -9.04 -6.04
N PRO A 227 4.45 -8.34 -6.88
CA PRO A 227 4.66 -6.93 -7.15
C PRO A 227 4.51 -6.09 -5.88
N VAL A 228 5.22 -4.96 -5.84
CA VAL A 228 5.31 -4.12 -4.64
C VAL A 228 4.81 -2.70 -4.88
N ILE A 229 4.34 -2.07 -3.81
CA ILE A 229 3.87 -0.69 -3.79
C ILE A 229 4.40 0.04 -2.56
N LYS A 230 4.69 1.35 -2.66
CA LYS A 230 5.08 2.12 -1.47
C LYS A 230 3.85 2.47 -0.64
N LEU A 231 3.91 2.12 0.63
CA LEU A 231 3.00 2.56 1.67
C LEU A 231 3.64 3.75 2.40
N LEU A 232 3.01 4.91 2.34
CA LEU A 232 3.53 6.16 2.90
C LEU A 232 2.74 6.55 4.15
N CYS A 233 3.46 6.83 5.24
CA CYS A 233 2.92 7.29 6.52
C CYS A 233 2.86 8.82 6.56
N ARG A 234 1.66 9.36 6.83
CA ARG A 234 1.44 10.81 6.96
C ARG A 234 2.01 11.36 8.26
N GLU A 235 1.80 10.66 9.36
CA GLU A 235 2.19 11.08 10.73
C GLU A 235 3.69 11.24 10.92
N TRP A 236 4.52 10.63 10.08
CA TRP A 236 5.97 10.92 10.02
C TRP A 236 6.26 12.41 9.81
N GLY A 237 5.32 13.13 9.19
CA GLY A 237 5.28 14.59 9.17
C GLY A 237 6.02 15.22 7.99
N PRO A 238 5.74 16.50 7.68
CA PRO A 238 6.48 17.23 6.66
C PRO A 238 7.85 17.64 7.21
N LEU A 239 8.91 17.36 6.45
CA LEU A 239 10.21 17.99 6.71
C LEU A 239 10.25 19.41 6.11
N PRO A 240 10.95 20.37 6.74
CA PRO A 240 11.34 21.62 6.09
C PRO A 240 12.12 21.35 4.80
N ALA A 241 11.99 22.23 3.80
CA ALA A 241 12.63 22.03 2.49
C ALA A 241 14.16 21.80 2.60
N GLN A 242 14.82 22.47 3.53
CA GLN A 242 16.26 22.34 3.77
C GLN A 242 16.65 20.98 4.34
N GLU A 243 15.73 20.29 5.03
CA GLU A 243 15.99 18.99 5.65
C GLU A 243 15.69 17.81 4.73
N ARG A 244 14.97 18.06 3.62
CA ARG A 244 14.67 17.10 2.55
C ARG A 244 15.86 16.85 1.63
N GLU A 245 16.81 17.78 1.60
CA GLU A 245 18.04 17.64 0.84
C GLU A 245 19.08 16.94 1.71
N TYR A 246 19.14 15.62 1.59
CA TYR A 246 20.18 14.81 2.23
C TYR A 246 20.72 13.75 1.29
N THR A 247 21.97 13.38 1.54
CA THR A 247 22.57 12.22 0.90
C THR A 247 21.99 10.97 1.53
N VAL A 248 21.28 10.16 0.74
CA VAL A 248 20.81 8.85 1.13
C VAL A 248 22.03 7.94 1.40
N HIS A 249 21.97 7.17 2.49
CA HIS A 249 23.01 6.19 2.78
C HIS A 249 23.08 5.14 1.66
N PRO A 250 24.28 4.77 1.14
CA PRO A 250 24.42 3.98 -0.09
C PRO A 250 23.76 2.60 -0.07
N ASP A 251 23.58 2.00 1.10
CA ASP A 251 22.96 0.68 1.27
C ASP A 251 21.43 0.74 1.42
N PHE A 252 20.84 1.94 1.48
CA PHE A 252 19.41 2.15 1.68
C PHE A 252 18.78 2.91 0.52
N GLU A 253 17.47 2.81 0.36
CA GLU A 253 16.74 3.61 -0.63
C GLU A 253 16.36 4.99 -0.10
N ASP A 254 16.39 5.17 1.21
CA ASP A 254 16.12 6.44 1.87
C ASP A 254 16.77 6.49 3.26
N GLY A 255 16.86 7.68 3.84
CA GLY A 255 17.46 7.96 5.14
C GLY A 255 18.97 8.22 5.08
N LYS A 256 19.48 8.90 6.11
CA LYS A 256 20.83 9.51 6.14
C LYS A 256 21.89 8.58 6.73
N THR A 257 21.47 7.66 7.58
CA THR A 257 22.36 6.91 8.47
C THR A 257 22.46 5.45 8.05
N ALA A 258 23.43 4.74 8.65
CA ALA A 258 23.53 3.28 8.54
C ALA A 258 22.59 2.53 9.50
N ASP A 259 21.74 3.24 10.28
CA ASP A 259 20.82 2.61 11.23
C ASP A 259 19.64 1.97 10.51
N GLU A 260 19.59 0.64 10.47
CA GLU A 260 18.49 -0.11 9.85
C GLU A 260 17.10 0.25 10.37
N ASN A 261 17.00 0.87 11.56
CA ASN A 261 15.75 1.29 12.18
C ASN A 261 15.38 2.75 11.91
N GLU A 262 16.17 3.50 11.12
CA GLU A 262 15.84 4.87 10.75
C GLU A 262 14.49 4.91 10.03
N ASP A 263 13.51 5.61 10.62
CA ASP A 263 12.20 5.81 10.03
C ASP A 263 12.23 6.91 8.97
N VAL A 264 11.92 6.55 7.72
CA VAL A 264 11.86 7.45 6.56
C VAL A 264 10.41 7.77 6.15
N GLY A 265 9.45 7.27 6.93
CA GLY A 265 8.02 7.55 6.79
C GLY A 265 7.37 6.86 5.60
N TRP A 266 8.01 5.84 5.03
CA TRP A 266 7.43 4.97 4.00
C TRP A 266 8.15 3.62 3.97
N ARG A 267 7.45 2.59 3.48
CA ARG A 267 8.02 1.26 3.20
C ARG A 267 7.44 0.67 1.93
N TYR A 268 8.09 -0.33 1.34
CA TYR A 268 7.42 -1.19 0.38
C TYR A 268 6.54 -2.22 1.11
N ILE A 269 5.43 -2.58 0.47
CA ILE A 269 4.57 -3.71 0.82
C ILE A 269 4.22 -4.47 -0.47
N ASP A 270 3.85 -5.74 -0.36
CA ASP A 270 3.27 -6.46 -1.49
C ASP A 270 1.94 -5.81 -1.85
N VAL A 271 1.68 -5.70 -3.15
CA VAL A 271 0.41 -5.16 -3.66
C VAL A 271 -0.77 -5.95 -3.10
N LEU A 272 -0.61 -7.27 -2.99
CA LEU A 272 -1.61 -8.17 -2.43
C LEU A 272 -1.82 -7.92 -0.92
N SER A 273 -0.82 -7.47 -0.17
CA SER A 273 -0.96 -7.14 1.24
C SER A 273 -1.67 -5.81 1.51
N CYS A 274 -2.13 -5.07 0.50
CA CYS A 274 -2.85 -3.80 0.70
C CYS A 274 -4.04 -3.93 1.67
N PHE A 275 -4.87 -4.98 1.52
CA PHE A 275 -6.01 -5.21 2.42
C PHE A 275 -5.57 -5.41 3.87
N GLU A 276 -4.57 -6.27 4.07
CA GLU A 276 -4.01 -6.60 5.39
C GLU A 276 -3.42 -5.36 6.07
N PHE A 277 -2.62 -4.57 5.34
CA PHE A 277 -2.08 -3.32 5.88
C PHE A 277 -3.17 -2.29 6.13
N TYR A 278 -4.25 -2.27 5.33
CA TYR A 278 -5.36 -1.36 5.60
C TYR A 278 -5.98 -1.63 6.97
N ASP A 279 -6.12 -2.90 7.33
CA ASP A 279 -6.66 -3.35 8.62
C ASP A 279 -5.65 -3.15 9.77
N LYS A 280 -4.42 -3.64 9.61
CA LYS A 280 -3.36 -3.58 10.64
C LYS A 280 -2.96 -2.16 11.05
N LEU A 281 -3.02 -1.21 10.13
CA LEU A 281 -2.61 0.17 10.37
C LEU A 281 -3.72 1.05 10.97
N HIS A 282 -4.87 0.48 11.29
CA HIS A 282 -5.97 1.23 11.86
C HIS A 282 -5.65 1.72 13.28
N GLY A 283 -5.69 3.04 13.46
CA GLY A 283 -5.48 3.70 14.74
C GLY A 283 -4.05 4.20 14.96
N SER A 284 -3.89 4.96 16.04
CA SER A 284 -2.63 5.63 16.38
C SER A 284 -1.50 4.65 16.70
N GLY A 285 -0.29 4.96 16.23
CA GLY A 285 0.94 4.26 16.63
C GLY A 285 1.18 2.89 15.98
N LYS A 286 0.28 2.43 15.10
CA LYS A 286 0.43 1.13 14.41
C LYS A 286 1.61 1.08 13.44
N TRP A 287 2.00 2.22 12.88
CA TRP A 287 3.12 2.33 11.94
C TRP A 287 4.41 1.70 12.49
N ALA A 288 4.78 2.03 13.73
CA ALA A 288 6.04 1.58 14.33
C ALA A 288 6.12 0.06 14.48
N LEU A 289 4.99 -0.64 14.59
CA LEU A 289 4.94 -2.11 14.70
C LEU A 289 5.16 -2.82 13.36
N HIS A 290 4.86 -2.12 12.26
CA HIS A 290 4.89 -2.68 10.91
C HIS A 290 5.91 -1.98 10.01
N TYR A 291 6.72 -1.07 10.54
CA TYR A 291 7.72 -0.38 9.76
C TYR A 291 8.93 -1.27 9.47
N ALA A 292 9.44 -1.18 8.25
CA ALA A 292 10.71 -1.75 7.83
C ALA A 292 11.38 -0.77 6.87
N ARG A 293 12.65 -0.46 7.11
CA ARG A 293 13.39 0.54 6.34
C ARG A 293 13.72 0.03 4.93
N PRO A 294 13.34 0.73 3.86
CA PRO A 294 13.71 0.38 2.49
C PRO A 294 15.23 0.38 2.25
N PRO A 295 15.80 -0.61 1.53
CA PRO A 295 15.14 -1.65 0.75
C PRO A 295 14.89 -2.95 1.53
N TYR A 296 15.02 -2.93 2.86
CA TYR A 296 14.97 -4.16 3.66
C TYR A 296 13.64 -4.89 3.44
N TRP A 297 13.78 -6.10 2.93
CA TRP A 297 12.72 -7.05 2.71
C TRP A 297 13.06 -8.29 3.53
N SER A 298 12.11 -8.84 4.29
CA SER A 298 12.38 -9.88 5.30
C SER A 298 12.84 -11.23 4.75
N TYR A 299 13.05 -11.36 3.44
CA TYR A 299 13.41 -12.61 2.79
C TYR A 299 14.91 -12.72 2.53
N HIS A 300 15.46 -13.90 2.78
CA HIS A 300 16.89 -14.22 2.65
C HIS A 300 17.41 -14.25 1.19
N ASN A 301 16.66 -13.74 0.22
CA ASN A 301 16.96 -13.83 -1.20
C ASN A 301 16.98 -12.44 -1.84
N ILE A 302 18.10 -12.11 -2.48
CA ILE A 302 18.32 -10.84 -3.17
C ILE A 302 17.33 -10.58 -4.31
N HIS A 303 16.69 -11.62 -4.84
CA HIS A 303 15.64 -11.50 -5.86
C HIS A 303 14.28 -11.06 -5.32
N ASP A 304 14.14 -10.96 -4.01
CA ASP A 304 12.90 -10.50 -3.38
C ASP A 304 13.01 -9.02 -2.94
N VAL A 305 14.20 -8.41 -3.08
CA VAL A 305 14.43 -6.99 -2.78
C VAL A 305 13.89 -6.14 -3.93
N PRO A 306 12.97 -5.18 -3.68
CA PRO A 306 12.49 -4.26 -4.70
C PRO A 306 13.63 -3.60 -5.50
N GLY A 307 13.51 -3.60 -6.82
CA GLY A 307 14.50 -2.98 -7.72
C GLY A 307 15.75 -3.82 -8.01
N PHE A 308 15.88 -5.06 -7.53
CA PHE A 308 17.07 -5.90 -7.75
C PHE A 308 17.47 -6.06 -9.23
N TRP A 309 16.50 -6.00 -10.15
CA TRP A 309 16.72 -6.14 -11.60
C TRP A 309 17.55 -5.00 -12.19
N ARG A 310 17.45 -3.78 -11.63
CA ARG A 310 18.19 -2.61 -12.11
C ARG A 310 19.71 -2.74 -11.94
N ASN A 311 20.16 -3.61 -11.04
CA ASN A 311 21.60 -3.89 -10.84
C ASN A 311 22.16 -4.85 -11.90
N LYS A 312 21.34 -5.73 -12.49
CA LYS A 312 21.77 -6.63 -13.57
C LYS A 312 22.03 -5.87 -14.87
N GLU A 313 21.25 -4.83 -15.14
CA GLU A 313 21.36 -4.03 -16.37
C GLU A 313 22.61 -3.13 -16.38
N LYS A 314 23.12 -2.74 -15.19
CA LYS A 314 24.38 -1.98 -15.07
C LYS A 314 25.64 -2.84 -15.26
N GLY A 315 25.55 -4.16 -15.13
CA GLY A 315 26.69 -5.09 -15.26
C GLY A 315 26.89 -5.68 -16.65
N GLY A 316 26.02 -5.39 -17.61
CA GLY A 316 26.04 -5.96 -18.95
C GLY A 316 27.03 -5.30 -19.91
N ASN A 317 28.31 -5.14 -19.56
CA ASN A 317 29.35 -4.83 -20.56
C ASN A 317 30.81 -5.12 -20.19
N THR A 318 31.11 -6.07 -19.29
CA THR A 318 32.51 -6.33 -18.89
C THR A 318 33.06 -7.74 -19.05
N ASP A 319 32.33 -8.71 -19.58
CA ASP A 319 32.88 -10.06 -19.78
C ASP A 319 32.74 -10.54 -21.23
N ALA A 320 33.44 -9.84 -22.13
CA ALA A 320 33.81 -10.35 -23.44
C ALA A 320 35.24 -9.90 -23.76
N ASN A 321 36.22 -10.43 -23.02
CA ASN A 321 37.60 -10.63 -23.47
C ASN A 321 38.47 -11.19 -22.35
N ASN A 322 38.56 -12.52 -22.31
CA ASN A 322 39.78 -13.27 -22.00
C ASN A 322 39.46 -14.73 -22.38
N SER A 323 39.34 -15.04 -23.67
CA SER A 323 40.46 -15.51 -24.49
C SER A 323 41.39 -16.47 -23.74
N ASP A 324 41.16 -17.76 -23.99
CA ASP A 324 42.19 -18.71 -24.44
C ASP A 324 43.64 -18.32 -24.13
N LYS A 325 44.28 -19.17 -23.31
CA LYS A 325 45.57 -19.84 -23.61
C LYS A 325 46.18 -20.44 -22.33
N PRO A 326 47.05 -21.44 -22.46
CA PRO A 326 46.87 -22.76 -23.08
C PRO A 326 46.92 -23.89 -22.04
#